data_AF-A0A179SEI3-F1
#
_entry.id   AF-A0A179SEI3-F1
#
_cell.length_a   1.000
_cell.length_b   1.000
_cell.length_c   1.000
_cell.angle_alpha   90.00
_cell.angle_beta   90.00
_cell.angle_gamma   90.00
#
_symmetry.space_group_name_H-M   'P 1'
#
loop_
_entity.id
_entity.type
_entity.pdbx_description
1 polymer ?
#
loop_
_entity_poly.entity_id
_entity_poly.type
_entity_poly.pdbx_seq_one_letter_code
_entity_poly.pdbx_strand_id
1 'polypeptide(L)'
;MGPYISEPVPFVRHDEAGRITERGRMEMRYIVAEDAEHGGILAGEAAEDTHHVEDPTGPARRLRLRRALVVAFDTREPVPGAPARVVLPPDTLITVAGPVTGTARAGGAVDLVLRVPGTYRVTMEAWPRRPVTETLTVPVTEGPAPEAPAGAVVIGPDLETVRARAKEIATFHYAALALISRPAGLQAADLLKAAEAEKVLAGGESEWIAEEAAERGQDPAVLAAAIVAESTKTVDRERERVRVTQAVARATTESEVVAALQAAGLEFVLPPGP
;
A
#
# COMPACT_ATOMS: atom_id res chain seq x y z
N MET A 1 64.13 18.27 4.26
CA MET A 1 62.68 18.58 4.29
C MET A 1 61.99 17.52 3.46
N GLY A 2 61.18 16.66 4.08
CA GLY A 2 60.31 15.76 3.31
C GLY A 2 59.25 16.58 2.56
N PRO A 3 58.74 16.10 1.41
CA PRO A 3 57.65 16.77 0.73
C PRO A 3 56.44 16.83 1.67
N TYR A 4 55.94 18.04 1.94
CA TYR A 4 54.67 18.24 2.62
C TYR A 4 53.57 17.75 1.67
N ILE A 5 53.13 16.51 1.86
CA ILE A 5 51.92 16.00 1.21
C ILE A 5 50.76 16.57 2.03
N SER A 6 49.96 17.44 1.43
CA SER A 6 48.79 17.99 2.11
C SER A 6 47.78 16.88 2.32
N GLU A 7 47.36 16.63 3.55
CA GLU A 7 46.36 15.60 3.82
C GLU A 7 45.04 15.92 3.08
N PRO A 8 44.41 14.95 2.39
CA PRO A 8 43.13 15.13 1.76
C PRO A 8 42.06 15.57 2.77
N VAL A 9 41.40 16.70 2.50
CA VAL A 9 40.31 17.23 3.31
C VAL A 9 38.96 16.81 2.72
N PRO A 10 37.90 16.69 3.54
CA PRO A 10 36.56 16.43 3.04
C PRO A 10 36.07 17.54 2.09
N PHE A 11 35.36 17.14 1.04
CA PHE A 11 34.62 18.04 0.17
C PHE A 11 33.23 17.49 -0.11
N VAL A 12 32.37 18.39 -0.58
CA VAL A 12 31.06 18.04 -1.14
C VAL A 12 30.85 18.71 -2.47
N ARG A 13 30.18 18.02 -3.39
CA ARG A 13 29.57 18.66 -4.57
C ARG A 13 28.08 18.88 -4.35
N HIS A 14 27.53 19.88 -5.01
CA HIS A 14 26.10 20.16 -4.96
C HIS A 14 25.51 20.57 -6.30
N ASP A 15 24.21 20.34 -6.47
CA ASP A 15 23.44 20.87 -7.60
C ASP A 15 23.11 22.37 -7.41
N GLU A 16 22.46 22.96 -8.42
CA GLU A 16 22.00 24.36 -8.38
C GLU A 16 20.99 24.63 -7.26
N ALA A 17 20.23 23.61 -6.84
CA ALA A 17 19.30 23.72 -5.72
C ALA A 17 19.99 23.57 -4.35
N GLY A 18 21.30 23.35 -4.32
CA GLY A 18 22.11 23.15 -3.13
C GLY A 18 22.02 21.74 -2.52
N ARG A 19 21.52 20.74 -3.27
CA ARG A 19 21.51 19.32 -2.85
C ARG A 19 22.91 18.76 -2.97
N ILE A 20 23.38 18.08 -1.92
CA ILE A 20 24.68 17.40 -1.98
C ILE A 20 24.60 16.18 -2.89
N THR A 21 25.37 16.18 -3.97
CA THR A 21 25.41 15.11 -4.99
C THR A 21 26.59 14.18 -4.81
N GLU A 22 27.69 14.67 -4.25
CA GLU A 22 28.92 13.89 -4.03
C GLU A 22 29.55 14.26 -2.69
N ARG A 23 30.19 13.29 -2.04
CA ARG A 23 31.04 13.46 -0.85
C ARG A 23 32.36 12.77 -1.11
N GLY A 24 33.47 13.42 -0.82
CA GLY A 24 34.77 12.84 -1.05
C GLY A 24 35.87 13.47 -0.21
N ARG A 25 37.11 13.08 -0.52
CA ARG A 25 38.31 13.70 0.06
C ARG A 25 39.27 14.08 -1.05
N MET A 26 39.80 15.28 -0.98
CA MET A 26 40.69 15.84 -2.00
C MET A 26 41.63 16.86 -1.35
N GLU A 27 42.81 17.09 -1.93
CA GLU A 27 43.68 18.17 -1.44
C GLU A 27 43.01 19.54 -1.65
N MET A 28 43.15 20.46 -0.69
CA MET A 28 42.49 21.77 -0.72
C MET A 28 42.74 22.55 -2.01
N ARG A 29 43.95 22.48 -2.58
CA ARG A 29 44.29 23.18 -3.82
C ARG A 29 43.44 22.74 -5.02
N TYR A 30 43.08 21.46 -5.09
CA TYR A 30 42.24 20.95 -6.17
C TYR A 30 40.77 21.32 -5.97
N ILE A 31 40.30 21.34 -4.71
CA ILE A 31 38.95 21.82 -4.39
C ILE A 31 38.80 23.29 -4.83
N VAL A 32 39.77 24.14 -4.50
CA VAL A 32 39.77 25.56 -4.89
C VAL A 32 39.85 25.73 -6.41
N ALA A 33 40.67 24.92 -7.10
CA ALA A 33 40.79 24.97 -8.56
C ALA A 33 39.49 24.52 -9.25
N GLU A 34 38.91 23.39 -8.81
CA GLU A 34 37.64 22.89 -9.33
C GLU A 34 36.50 23.86 -9.09
N ASP A 35 36.45 24.49 -7.92
CA ASP A 35 35.44 25.50 -7.62
C ASP A 35 35.56 26.73 -8.51
N ALA A 36 36.79 27.17 -8.80
CA ALA A 36 37.03 28.30 -9.69
C ALA A 36 36.69 27.99 -11.16
N GLU A 37 36.84 26.75 -11.60
CA GLU A 37 36.63 26.33 -12.98
C GLU A 37 35.18 25.91 -13.27
N HIS A 38 34.58 25.14 -12.36
CA HIS A 38 33.28 24.49 -12.57
C HIS A 38 32.22 24.93 -11.54
N GLY A 39 32.62 25.49 -10.40
CA GLY A 39 31.72 25.76 -9.28
C GLY A 39 31.16 24.48 -8.65
N GLY A 40 30.19 24.64 -7.73
CA GLY A 40 29.41 23.52 -7.21
C GLY A 40 30.17 22.55 -6.31
N ILE A 41 31.35 22.94 -5.79
CA ILE A 41 32.16 22.16 -4.85
C ILE A 41 32.56 23.03 -3.66
N LEU A 42 32.57 22.44 -2.46
CA LEU A 42 32.95 23.14 -1.24
C LEU A 42 33.74 22.21 -0.31
N ALA A 43 34.80 22.75 0.30
CA ALA A 43 35.49 22.07 1.39
C ALA A 43 34.59 21.98 2.63
N GLY A 44 34.45 20.78 3.19
CA GLY A 44 33.63 20.53 4.36
C GLY A 44 33.08 19.11 4.42
N GLU A 45 32.67 18.72 5.62
CA GLU A 45 31.98 17.46 5.85
C GLU A 45 30.46 17.71 5.90
N ALA A 46 29.70 16.87 5.21
CA ALA A 46 28.24 16.94 5.19
C ALA A 46 27.62 15.63 5.65
N ALA A 47 26.75 15.72 6.65
CA ALA A 47 25.80 14.67 6.95
C ALA A 47 24.78 14.50 5.81
N GLU A 48 24.01 13.41 5.80
CA GLU A 48 22.93 13.16 4.83
C GLU A 48 21.92 14.32 4.76
N ASP A 49 21.61 14.90 5.92
CA ASP A 49 20.63 15.99 6.08
C ASP A 49 21.20 17.39 5.79
N THR A 50 22.36 17.51 5.16
CA THR A 50 23.02 18.80 4.91
C THR A 50 22.70 19.32 3.51
N HIS A 51 22.57 20.64 3.37
CA HIS A 51 22.47 21.31 2.07
C HIS A 51 23.40 22.52 1.99
N HIS A 52 23.72 22.92 0.77
CA HIS A 52 24.45 24.15 0.49
C HIS A 52 23.50 25.35 0.55
N VAL A 53 23.97 26.43 1.17
CA VAL A 53 23.29 27.73 1.21
C VAL A 53 24.27 28.81 0.78
N GLU A 54 23.87 29.59 -0.22
CA GLU A 54 24.50 30.87 -0.53
C GLU A 54 24.02 31.91 0.48
N ASP A 55 24.94 32.56 1.18
CA ASP A 55 24.62 33.68 2.08
C ASP A 55 24.68 34.99 1.27
N PRO A 56 23.55 35.65 0.99
CA PRO A 56 23.55 36.91 0.23
C PRO A 56 24.14 38.08 1.02
N THR A 57 24.42 37.91 2.32
CA THR A 57 24.91 38.97 3.22
C THR A 57 26.36 38.78 3.67
N GLY A 58 27.05 37.72 3.23
CA GLY A 58 28.42 37.44 3.66
C GLY A 58 29.27 36.66 2.65
N PRO A 59 30.60 36.65 2.81
CA PRO A 59 31.53 36.08 1.84
C PRO A 59 31.67 34.54 1.91
N ALA A 60 30.76 33.82 2.59
CA ALA A 60 30.96 32.38 2.84
C ALA A 60 29.76 31.54 2.40
N ARG A 61 29.98 30.73 1.37
CA ARG A 61 29.20 29.53 1.05
C ARG A 61 29.24 28.60 2.27
N ARG A 62 28.08 28.12 2.74
CA ARG A 62 28.01 27.33 3.99
C ARG A 62 27.14 26.10 3.83
N LEU A 63 27.61 25.01 4.43
CA LEU A 63 26.83 23.81 4.67
C LEU A 63 25.92 24.04 5.87
N ARG A 64 24.62 23.76 5.71
CA ARG A 64 23.64 23.87 6.79
C ARG A 64 22.82 22.59 6.90
N LEU A 65 22.55 22.20 8.14
CA LEU A 65 21.59 21.14 8.41
C LEU A 65 20.19 21.60 7.96
N ARG A 66 19.50 20.74 7.20
CA ARG A 66 18.13 20.96 6.75
C ARG A 66 17.19 21.05 7.95
N ARG A 67 16.35 22.07 7.98
CA ARG A 67 15.29 22.19 8.99
C ARG A 67 14.24 21.12 8.76
N ALA A 68 13.59 20.66 9.84
CA ALA A 68 12.44 19.77 9.70
C ALA A 68 11.28 20.49 8.99
N LEU A 69 10.61 19.80 8.08
CA LEU A 69 9.30 20.24 7.61
C LEU A 69 8.29 20.03 8.75
N VAL A 70 7.71 21.12 9.22
CA VAL A 70 6.63 21.09 10.21
C VAL A 70 5.31 21.11 9.46
N VAL A 71 4.47 20.11 9.73
CA VAL A 71 3.13 19.96 9.18
C VAL A 71 2.16 19.70 10.31
N ALA A 72 0.91 20.11 10.12
CA ALA A 72 -0.18 19.80 11.00
C ALA A 72 -1.42 19.62 10.14
N PHE A 73 -1.93 18.40 10.10
CA PHE A 73 -3.27 18.16 9.58
C PHE A 73 -4.30 18.64 10.59
N ASP A 74 -5.43 19.16 10.11
CA ASP A 74 -6.57 19.51 10.96
C ASP A 74 -7.25 18.26 11.56
N THR A 75 -7.18 17.13 10.88
CA THR A 75 -7.60 15.81 11.36
C THR A 75 -6.63 14.72 10.92
N ARG A 76 -6.44 13.72 11.78
CA ARG A 76 -5.73 12.47 11.45
C ARG A 76 -6.67 11.33 11.07
N GLU A 77 -7.98 11.54 11.25
CA GLU A 77 -9.02 10.56 10.97
C GLU A 77 -10.10 11.15 10.05
N PRO A 78 -9.75 11.53 8.81
CA PRO A 78 -10.75 12.04 7.87
C PRO A 78 -11.71 10.91 7.47
N VAL A 79 -13.01 11.23 7.40
CA VAL A 79 -14.02 10.37 6.79
C VAL A 79 -13.65 10.13 5.31
N PRO A 80 -13.90 8.92 4.75
CA PRO A 80 -13.71 8.65 3.32
C PRO A 80 -14.27 9.75 2.43
N GLY A 81 -13.44 10.30 1.53
CA GLY A 81 -13.84 11.39 0.63
C GLY A 81 -13.83 12.80 1.26
N ALA A 82 -13.76 12.93 2.59
CA ALA A 82 -13.61 14.21 3.26
C ALA A 82 -12.14 14.69 3.23
N PRO A 83 -11.90 16.00 3.19
CA PRO A 83 -10.54 16.53 3.18
C PRO A 83 -9.91 16.48 4.58
N ALA A 84 -8.64 16.09 4.63
CA ALA A 84 -7.71 16.44 5.70
C ALA A 84 -6.86 17.62 5.22
N ARG A 85 -7.05 18.78 5.84
CA ARG A 85 -6.38 20.02 5.42
C ARG A 85 -5.00 20.14 6.06
N VAL A 86 -4.02 20.53 5.25
CA VAL A 86 -2.64 20.80 5.69
C VAL A 86 -2.07 22.02 4.97
N VAL A 87 -1.26 22.82 5.67
CA VAL A 87 -0.54 23.95 5.06
C VAL A 87 0.87 23.52 4.70
N LEU A 88 1.21 23.61 3.41
CA LEU A 88 2.48 23.14 2.86
C LEU A 88 3.24 24.26 2.14
N PRO A 89 4.59 24.22 2.14
CA PRO A 89 5.37 25.04 1.21
C PRO A 89 4.97 24.81 -0.25
N PRO A 90 5.23 25.77 -1.15
CA PRO A 90 5.04 25.57 -2.59
C PRO A 90 5.79 24.34 -3.11
N ASP A 91 5.20 23.68 -4.11
CA ASP A 91 5.79 22.52 -4.80
C ASP A 91 6.26 21.38 -3.87
N THR A 92 5.51 21.16 -2.78
CA THR A 92 5.72 20.02 -1.89
C THR A 92 5.26 18.74 -2.59
N LEU A 93 6.17 17.76 -2.70
CA LEU A 93 5.82 16.41 -3.13
C LEU A 93 5.12 15.68 -1.99
N ILE A 94 3.92 15.18 -2.24
CA ILE A 94 3.13 14.36 -1.34
C ILE A 94 3.14 12.94 -1.91
N THR A 95 3.57 11.97 -1.10
CA THR A 95 3.53 10.54 -1.42
C THR A 95 2.69 9.83 -0.39
N VAL A 96 1.67 9.13 -0.84
CA VAL A 96 0.73 8.38 0.00
C VAL A 96 0.92 6.89 -0.25
N ALA A 97 1.07 6.13 0.84
CA ALA A 97 1.16 4.68 0.82
C ALA A 97 0.18 4.07 1.82
N GLY A 98 -0.59 3.06 1.42
CA GLY A 98 -1.63 2.42 2.23
C GLY A 98 -2.46 1.46 1.37
N PRO A 99 -3.78 1.32 1.61
CA PRO A 99 -4.68 0.55 0.75
C PRO A 99 -4.64 0.98 -0.72
N VAL A 100 -4.32 2.25 -0.97
CA VAL A 100 -4.04 2.82 -2.28
C VAL A 100 -2.76 3.64 -2.21
N THR A 101 -1.94 3.59 -3.25
CA THR A 101 -0.75 4.43 -3.40
C THR A 101 -1.02 5.60 -4.34
N GLY A 102 -0.39 6.74 -4.09
CA GLY A 102 -0.53 7.91 -4.95
C GLY A 102 0.53 8.96 -4.69
N THR A 103 0.77 9.82 -5.68
CA THR A 103 1.69 10.95 -5.55
C THR A 103 1.05 12.21 -6.12
N ALA A 104 1.37 13.35 -5.53
CA ALA A 104 0.90 14.66 -6.00
C ALA A 104 1.90 15.74 -5.63
N ARG A 105 1.86 16.88 -6.33
CA ARG A 105 2.59 18.10 -5.97
C ARG A 105 1.59 19.20 -5.64
N ALA A 106 1.75 19.82 -4.47
CA ALA A 106 0.85 20.86 -4.01
C ALA A 106 1.55 21.83 -3.04
N GLY A 107 0.90 22.96 -2.74
CA GLY A 107 1.39 23.94 -1.77
C GLY A 107 0.31 24.92 -1.37
N GLY A 108 0.55 25.70 -0.31
CA GLY A 108 -0.48 26.53 0.32
C GLY A 108 -1.38 25.69 1.23
N ALA A 109 -2.66 26.05 1.33
CA ALA A 109 -3.65 25.23 2.01
C ALA A 109 -4.10 24.10 1.07
N VAL A 110 -3.72 22.86 1.41
CA VAL A 110 -3.99 21.67 0.62
C VAL A 110 -5.07 20.84 1.30
N ASP A 111 -6.12 20.52 0.56
CA ASP A 111 -7.14 19.56 0.95
C ASP A 111 -6.76 18.19 0.41
N LEU A 112 -6.24 17.31 1.27
CA LEU A 112 -5.90 15.93 0.91
C LEU A 112 -7.11 15.03 1.15
N VAL A 113 -7.64 14.41 0.09
CA VAL A 113 -8.81 13.54 0.14
C VAL A 113 -8.41 12.10 -0.12
N LEU A 114 -8.73 11.21 0.80
CA LEU A 114 -8.51 9.77 0.70
C LEU A 114 -9.86 9.08 0.54
N ARG A 115 -10.09 8.40 -0.59
CA ARG A 115 -11.40 7.80 -0.90
C ARG A 115 -11.65 6.44 -0.27
N VAL A 116 -10.60 5.63 -0.14
CA VAL A 116 -10.70 4.25 0.32
C VAL A 116 -10.37 4.21 1.81
N PRO A 117 -11.18 3.54 2.66
CA PRO A 117 -10.82 3.35 4.06
C PRO A 117 -9.52 2.56 4.27
N GLY A 118 -8.82 2.90 5.34
CA GLY A 118 -7.64 2.20 5.82
C GLY A 118 -6.58 3.17 6.37
N THR A 119 -5.41 2.63 6.72
CA THR A 119 -4.32 3.43 7.29
C THR A 119 -3.31 3.79 6.22
N TYR A 120 -2.98 5.09 6.16
CA TYR A 120 -2.11 5.68 5.17
C TYR A 120 -0.89 6.31 5.83
N ARG A 121 0.27 6.07 5.22
CA ARG A 121 1.51 6.78 5.47
C ARG A 121 1.66 7.88 4.43
N VAL A 122 1.61 9.14 4.88
CA VAL A 122 1.73 10.33 4.03
C VAL A 122 3.11 10.94 4.24
N THR A 123 3.97 10.82 3.24
CA THR A 123 5.30 11.44 3.22
C THR A 123 5.23 12.74 2.43
N MET A 124 5.66 13.84 3.05
CA MET A 124 5.70 15.17 2.44
C MET A 124 7.14 15.64 2.34
N GLU A 125 7.58 16.03 1.15
CA GLU A 125 8.93 16.50 0.89
C GLU A 125 8.91 17.88 0.22
N ALA A 126 9.52 18.86 0.88
CA ALA A 126 9.64 20.23 0.39
C ALA A 126 11.09 20.70 0.53
N TRP A 127 11.89 20.57 -0.52
CA TRP A 127 13.29 20.99 -0.49
C TRP A 127 13.43 22.50 -0.17
N PRO A 128 14.36 22.93 0.70
CA PRO A 128 15.41 22.15 1.37
C PRO A 128 15.01 21.58 2.74
N ARG A 129 13.74 21.61 3.15
CA ARG A 129 13.33 21.02 4.43
C ARG A 129 13.42 19.50 4.38
N ARG A 130 13.73 18.86 5.51
CA ARG A 130 13.72 17.39 5.63
C ARG A 130 12.31 16.86 5.44
N PRO A 131 12.13 15.70 4.77
CA PRO A 131 10.82 15.11 4.60
C PRO A 131 10.19 14.80 5.96
N VAL A 132 8.87 14.84 6.01
CA VAL A 132 8.08 14.46 7.18
C VAL A 132 7.10 13.37 6.78
N THR A 133 6.90 12.40 7.66
CA THR A 133 5.90 11.34 7.49
C THR A 133 4.85 11.50 8.56
N GLU A 134 3.58 11.57 8.16
CA GLU A 134 2.43 11.48 9.06
C GLU A 134 1.62 10.21 8.75
N THR A 135 0.85 9.77 9.74
CA THR A 135 -0.11 8.66 9.59
C THR A 135 -1.52 9.21 9.64
N LEU A 136 -2.34 8.87 8.64
CA LEU A 136 -3.76 9.17 8.60
C LEU A 136 -4.55 7.85 8.58
N THR A 137 -5.65 7.78 9.30
CA THR A 137 -6.52 6.59 9.34
C THR A 137 -7.91 6.96 8.87
N VAL A 138 -8.30 6.45 7.71
CA VAL A 138 -9.62 6.68 7.12
C VAL A 138 -10.54 5.55 7.59
N PRO A 139 -11.56 5.82 8.42
CA PRO A 139 -12.43 4.78 8.94
C PRO A 139 -13.41 4.28 7.87
N VAL A 140 -13.94 3.09 8.06
CA VAL A 140 -15.12 2.63 7.30
C VAL A 140 -16.34 3.37 7.85
N THR A 141 -17.13 3.98 6.96
CA THR A 141 -18.32 4.75 7.34
C THR A 141 -19.54 4.33 6.52
N GLU A 142 -20.72 4.51 7.12
CA GLU A 142 -22.01 4.32 6.44
C GLU A 142 -22.43 5.60 5.70
N GLY A 143 -23.21 5.44 4.63
CA GLY A 143 -23.77 6.54 3.86
C GLY A 143 -22.83 7.08 2.76
N PRO A 144 -23.29 8.08 1.99
CA PRO A 144 -22.56 8.59 0.84
C PRO A 144 -21.28 9.31 1.27
N ALA A 145 -20.19 9.09 0.53
CA ALA A 145 -18.97 9.87 0.70
C ALA A 145 -19.22 11.33 0.26
N PRO A 146 -18.75 12.33 1.02
CA PRO A 146 -18.80 13.71 0.58
C PRO A 146 -18.00 13.90 -0.71
N GLU A 147 -18.45 14.83 -1.55
CA GLU A 147 -17.72 15.20 -2.75
C GLU A 147 -16.45 15.99 -2.40
N ALA A 148 -15.35 15.66 -3.06
CA ALA A 148 -14.09 16.34 -2.85
C ALA A 148 -14.20 17.82 -3.28
N PRO A 149 -13.68 18.78 -2.48
CA PRO A 149 -13.71 20.18 -2.88
C PRO A 149 -12.90 20.42 -4.15
N ALA A 150 -13.29 21.43 -4.92
CA ALA A 150 -12.59 21.78 -6.15
C ALA A 150 -11.12 22.13 -5.87
N GLY A 151 -10.20 21.51 -6.62
CA GLY A 151 -8.76 21.69 -6.43
C GLY A 151 -8.14 20.83 -5.32
N ALA A 152 -8.91 19.95 -4.67
CA ALA A 152 -8.39 18.97 -3.73
C ALA A 152 -7.41 17.99 -4.39
N VAL A 153 -6.44 17.53 -3.61
CA VAL A 153 -5.58 16.40 -3.98
C VAL A 153 -6.33 15.13 -3.61
N VAL A 154 -6.90 14.46 -4.61
CA VAL A 154 -7.68 13.24 -4.42
C VAL A 154 -6.79 12.01 -4.67
N ILE A 155 -6.70 11.13 -3.67
CA ILE A 155 -6.01 9.84 -3.76
C ILE A 155 -7.03 8.71 -3.59
N GLY A 156 -7.02 7.78 -4.54
CA GLY A 156 -7.99 6.70 -4.62
C GLY A 156 -8.69 6.68 -5.98
N PRO A 157 -8.93 5.50 -6.56
CA PRO A 157 -9.66 5.41 -7.82
C PRO A 157 -11.16 5.62 -7.59
N ASP A 158 -11.95 5.53 -8.65
CA ASP A 158 -13.40 5.51 -8.55
C ASP A 158 -13.95 4.19 -7.98
N LEU A 159 -15.21 4.23 -7.56
CA LEU A 159 -15.94 3.08 -7.01
C LEU A 159 -15.91 1.86 -7.93
N GLU A 160 -16.05 2.03 -9.24
CA GLU A 160 -16.05 0.91 -10.19
C GLU A 160 -14.71 0.17 -10.18
N THR A 161 -13.60 0.91 -10.15
CA THR A 161 -12.26 0.33 -10.01
C THR A 161 -12.08 -0.37 -8.65
N VAL A 162 -12.58 0.23 -7.56
CA VAL A 162 -12.54 -0.41 -6.23
C VAL A 162 -13.35 -1.70 -6.23
N ARG A 163 -14.56 -1.72 -6.82
CA ARG A 163 -15.41 -2.91 -6.95
C ARG A 163 -14.74 -4.00 -7.78
N ALA A 164 -14.15 -3.63 -8.93
CA ALA A 164 -13.44 -4.58 -9.79
C ALA A 164 -12.28 -5.24 -9.03
N ARG A 165 -11.46 -4.44 -8.36
CA ARG A 165 -10.35 -4.94 -7.56
C ARG A 165 -10.80 -5.82 -6.39
N ALA A 166 -11.87 -5.44 -5.68
CA ALA A 166 -12.42 -6.23 -4.60
C ALA A 166 -12.94 -7.59 -5.06
N LYS A 167 -13.56 -7.66 -6.25
CA LYS A 167 -13.98 -8.93 -6.87
C LYS A 167 -12.79 -9.82 -7.20
N GLU A 168 -11.69 -9.25 -7.70
CA GLU A 168 -10.45 -10.01 -7.91
C GLU A 168 -9.89 -10.58 -6.61
N ILE A 169 -9.78 -9.75 -5.57
CA ILE A 169 -9.27 -10.17 -4.24
C ILE A 169 -10.10 -11.34 -3.71
N ALA A 170 -11.44 -11.21 -3.72
CA ALA A 170 -12.33 -12.27 -3.29
C ALA A 170 -12.15 -13.53 -4.15
N THR A 171 -12.10 -13.40 -5.48
CA THR A 171 -11.94 -14.54 -6.40
C THR A 171 -10.64 -15.29 -6.13
N PHE A 172 -9.51 -14.59 -6.00
CA PHE A 172 -8.23 -15.21 -5.70
C PHE A 172 -8.22 -15.88 -4.33
N HIS A 173 -8.80 -15.24 -3.31
CA HIS A 173 -8.89 -15.81 -1.97
C HIS A 173 -9.65 -17.14 -1.95
N TYR A 174 -10.85 -17.18 -2.52
CA TYR A 174 -11.66 -18.39 -2.53
C TYR A 174 -11.10 -19.47 -3.47
N ALA A 175 -10.43 -19.10 -4.55
CA ALA A 175 -9.69 -20.04 -5.38
C ALA A 175 -8.51 -20.69 -4.60
N ALA A 176 -7.76 -19.90 -3.83
CA ALA A 176 -6.67 -20.41 -2.99
C ALA A 176 -7.18 -21.35 -1.88
N LEU A 177 -8.29 -21.00 -1.23
CA LEU A 177 -8.94 -21.87 -0.24
C LEU A 177 -9.41 -23.19 -0.87
N ALA A 178 -9.89 -23.16 -2.11
CA ALA A 178 -10.25 -24.37 -2.82
C ALA A 178 -9.03 -25.27 -3.03
N LEU A 179 -7.93 -24.76 -3.57
CA LEU A 179 -6.70 -25.54 -3.82
C LEU A 179 -6.17 -26.30 -2.59
N ILE A 180 -6.37 -25.79 -1.37
CA ILE A 180 -5.94 -26.44 -0.12
C ILE A 180 -6.77 -27.70 0.20
N SER A 181 -8.00 -27.83 -0.33
CA SER A 181 -8.98 -28.82 0.12
C SER A 181 -9.54 -29.74 -0.97
N ARG A 182 -9.40 -29.39 -2.26
CA ARG A 182 -9.57 -30.18 -3.50
C ARG A 182 -9.70 -29.19 -4.68
N PRO A 183 -9.54 -29.58 -5.96
CA PRO A 183 -9.55 -28.62 -7.07
C PRO A 183 -10.83 -27.78 -7.12
N ALA A 184 -10.69 -26.54 -7.59
CA ALA A 184 -11.69 -25.48 -7.57
C ALA A 184 -13.11 -25.86 -8.02
N GLY A 185 -14.09 -25.51 -7.16
CA GLY A 185 -15.52 -25.52 -7.47
C GLY A 185 -16.21 -26.84 -7.15
N LEU A 186 -17.46 -26.76 -6.67
CA LEU A 186 -18.36 -27.91 -6.63
C LEU A 186 -18.58 -28.41 -8.05
N GLN A 187 -17.91 -29.49 -8.45
CA GLN A 187 -18.27 -30.16 -9.69
C GLN A 187 -19.60 -30.90 -9.49
N ALA A 188 -20.39 -31.03 -10.54
CA ALA A 188 -21.64 -31.79 -10.48
C ALA A 188 -21.41 -33.24 -9.99
N ALA A 189 -20.25 -33.81 -10.33
CA ALA A 189 -19.84 -35.12 -9.84
C ALA A 189 -19.61 -35.16 -8.31
N ASP A 190 -19.10 -34.09 -7.71
CA ASP A 190 -18.88 -34.02 -6.26
C ASP A 190 -20.22 -33.93 -5.50
N LEU A 191 -21.18 -33.19 -6.05
CA LEU A 191 -22.54 -33.13 -5.50
C LEU A 191 -23.25 -34.48 -5.56
N LEU A 192 -23.13 -35.19 -6.69
CA LEU A 192 -23.68 -36.54 -6.84
C LEU A 192 -23.05 -37.51 -5.85
N LYS A 193 -21.72 -37.44 -5.68
CA LYS A 193 -21.00 -38.28 -4.73
C LYS A 193 -21.34 -37.96 -3.28
N ALA A 194 -21.56 -36.69 -2.95
CA ALA A 194 -22.02 -36.28 -1.64
C ALA A 194 -23.44 -36.80 -1.35
N ALA A 195 -24.35 -36.76 -2.33
CA ALA A 195 -25.70 -37.32 -2.19
C ALA A 195 -25.67 -38.86 -1.99
N GLU A 196 -24.78 -39.57 -2.69
CA GLU A 196 -24.56 -41.01 -2.46
C GLU A 196 -23.99 -41.28 -1.06
N ALA A 197 -23.04 -40.46 -0.60
CA ALA A 197 -22.51 -40.57 0.76
C ALA A 197 -23.59 -40.28 1.83
N GLU A 198 -24.48 -39.32 1.61
CA GLU A 198 -25.62 -39.06 2.51
C GLU A 198 -26.58 -40.26 2.60
N LYS A 199 -26.81 -40.98 1.49
CA LYS A 199 -27.60 -42.22 1.51
C LYS A 199 -26.97 -43.30 2.39
N VAL A 200 -25.65 -43.49 2.30
CA VAL A 200 -24.92 -44.46 3.15
C VAL A 200 -25.02 -44.07 4.62
N LEU A 201 -24.87 -42.78 4.96
CA LEU A 201 -25.02 -42.30 6.34
C LEU A 201 -26.46 -42.44 6.88
N ALA A 202 -27.46 -42.43 6.00
CA ALA A 202 -28.86 -42.70 6.35
C ALA A 202 -29.18 -44.20 6.49
N GLY A 203 -28.20 -45.10 6.35
CA GLY A 203 -28.37 -46.55 6.42
C GLY A 203 -28.78 -47.20 5.11
N GLY A 204 -28.72 -46.48 3.98
CA GLY A 204 -28.87 -47.02 2.63
C GLY A 204 -27.57 -47.61 2.08
N GLU A 205 -27.65 -48.17 0.87
CA GLU A 205 -26.51 -48.75 0.16
C GLU A 205 -26.08 -47.85 -1.01
N SER A 206 -24.78 -47.81 -1.29
CA SER A 206 -24.21 -47.17 -2.49
C SER A 206 -23.02 -48.00 -2.98
N GLU A 207 -23.17 -48.62 -4.15
CA GLU A 207 -22.09 -49.43 -4.77
C GLU A 207 -20.83 -48.59 -4.97
N TRP A 208 -20.99 -47.34 -5.40
CA TRP A 208 -19.87 -46.44 -5.66
C TRP A 208 -19.04 -46.16 -4.39
N ILE A 209 -19.70 -45.90 -3.25
CA ILE A 209 -19.01 -45.66 -1.98
C ILE A 209 -18.41 -46.95 -1.43
N ALA A 210 -19.10 -48.09 -1.58
CA ALA A 210 -18.62 -49.39 -1.12
C ALA A 210 -17.35 -49.83 -1.87
N GLU A 211 -17.30 -49.64 -3.18
CA GLU A 211 -16.13 -49.95 -4.01
C GLU A 211 -14.93 -49.08 -3.63
N GLU A 212 -15.10 -47.75 -3.53
CA GLU A 212 -14.01 -46.84 -3.15
C GLU A 212 -13.52 -47.05 -1.71
N ALA A 213 -14.43 -47.40 -0.79
CA ALA A 213 -14.08 -47.75 0.58
C ALA A 213 -13.23 -49.03 0.62
N ALA A 214 -13.61 -50.05 -0.17
CA ALA A 214 -12.84 -51.29 -0.30
C ALA A 214 -11.45 -51.04 -0.90
N GLU A 215 -11.34 -50.24 -1.96
CA GLU A 215 -10.06 -49.84 -2.56
C GLU A 215 -9.14 -49.11 -1.56
N ARG A 216 -9.73 -48.32 -0.65
CA ARG A 216 -9.00 -47.55 0.36
C ARG A 216 -8.78 -48.30 1.68
N GLY A 217 -9.31 -49.52 1.82
CA GLY A 217 -9.27 -50.26 3.08
C GLY A 217 -9.96 -49.53 4.24
N GLN A 218 -11.02 -48.77 3.94
CA GLN A 218 -11.78 -47.98 4.90
C GLN A 218 -13.19 -48.52 5.06
N ASP A 219 -13.81 -48.22 6.20
CA ASP A 219 -15.24 -48.47 6.40
C ASP A 219 -16.08 -47.52 5.53
N PRO A 220 -17.11 -48.02 4.80
CA PRO A 220 -17.94 -47.18 3.93
C PRO A 220 -18.61 -46.01 4.64
N ALA A 221 -19.03 -46.17 5.90
CA ALA A 221 -19.65 -45.08 6.65
C ALA A 221 -18.62 -44.01 7.04
N VAL A 222 -17.38 -44.41 7.36
CA VAL A 222 -16.27 -43.47 7.62
C VAL A 222 -15.91 -42.67 6.36
N LEU A 223 -15.82 -43.34 5.20
CA LEU A 223 -15.57 -42.67 3.92
C LEU A 223 -16.71 -41.71 3.56
N ALA A 224 -17.97 -42.16 3.71
CA ALA A 224 -19.15 -41.34 3.46
C ALA A 224 -19.17 -40.08 4.34
N ALA A 225 -18.88 -40.21 5.64
CA ALA A 225 -18.79 -39.08 6.56
C ALA A 225 -17.73 -38.05 6.12
N ALA A 226 -16.56 -38.53 5.67
CA ALA A 226 -15.50 -37.65 5.17
C ALA A 226 -15.90 -36.90 3.89
N ILE A 227 -16.59 -37.59 2.96
CA ILE A 227 -17.08 -36.99 1.71
C ILE A 227 -18.12 -35.90 2.00
N VAL A 228 -19.10 -36.19 2.85
CA VAL A 228 -20.14 -35.21 3.25
C VAL A 228 -19.50 -34.00 3.92
N ALA A 229 -18.60 -34.22 4.89
CA ALA A 229 -17.93 -33.15 5.60
C ALA A 229 -17.14 -32.22 4.66
N GLU A 230 -16.44 -32.78 3.66
CA GLU A 230 -15.68 -31.98 2.70
C GLU A 230 -16.59 -31.25 1.69
N SER A 231 -17.69 -31.89 1.28
CA SER A 231 -18.72 -31.26 0.45
C SER A 231 -19.36 -30.06 1.15
N THR A 232 -19.73 -30.19 2.43
CA THR A 232 -20.29 -29.09 3.24
C THR A 232 -19.34 -27.90 3.30
N LYS A 233 -18.05 -28.12 3.60
CA LYS A 233 -17.05 -27.04 3.58
C LYS A 233 -16.98 -26.34 2.22
N THR A 234 -17.09 -27.09 1.13
CA THR A 234 -17.03 -26.52 -0.22
C THR A 234 -18.27 -25.68 -0.53
N VAL A 235 -19.46 -26.16 -0.14
CA VAL A 235 -20.73 -25.42 -0.27
C VAL A 235 -20.68 -24.12 0.54
N ASP A 236 -20.21 -24.18 1.79
CA ASP A 236 -20.17 -23.00 2.66
C ASP A 236 -19.18 -21.95 2.15
N ARG A 237 -18.03 -22.38 1.62
CA ARG A 237 -17.07 -21.47 0.96
C ARG A 237 -17.66 -20.82 -0.28
N GLU A 238 -18.38 -21.58 -1.12
CA GLU A 238 -19.02 -21.04 -2.31
C GLU A 238 -20.15 -20.05 -1.95
N ARG A 239 -20.94 -20.36 -0.91
CA ARG A 239 -21.93 -19.44 -0.36
C ARG A 239 -21.29 -18.14 0.12
N GLU A 240 -20.19 -18.21 0.86
CA GLU A 240 -19.49 -17.01 1.34
C GLU A 240 -18.90 -16.22 0.17
N ARG A 241 -18.28 -16.88 -0.82
CA ARG A 241 -17.79 -16.23 -2.05
C ARG A 241 -18.89 -15.46 -2.76
N VAL A 242 -20.05 -16.08 -2.96
CA VAL A 242 -21.21 -15.45 -3.58
C VAL A 242 -21.72 -14.29 -2.73
N ARG A 243 -21.79 -14.46 -1.40
CA ARG A 243 -22.22 -13.40 -0.46
C ARG A 243 -21.32 -12.17 -0.57
N VAL A 244 -20.01 -12.34 -0.48
CA VAL A 244 -19.03 -11.26 -0.61
C VAL A 244 -19.12 -10.60 -1.98
N THR A 245 -19.16 -11.39 -3.06
CA THR A 245 -19.23 -10.85 -4.43
C THR A 245 -20.51 -10.04 -4.66
N GLN A 246 -21.65 -10.47 -4.12
CA GLN A 246 -22.90 -9.73 -4.19
C GLN A 246 -22.88 -8.47 -3.33
N ALA A 247 -22.28 -8.53 -2.14
CA ALA A 247 -22.10 -7.36 -1.28
C ALA A 247 -21.26 -6.28 -1.98
N VAL A 248 -20.12 -6.67 -2.56
CA VAL A 248 -19.27 -5.77 -3.36
C VAL A 248 -20.03 -5.19 -4.57
N ALA A 249 -20.85 -5.99 -5.25
CA ALA A 249 -21.61 -5.51 -6.41
C ALA A 249 -22.72 -4.50 -6.03
N ARG A 250 -23.28 -4.60 -4.83
CA ARG A 250 -24.35 -3.71 -4.33
C ARG A 250 -23.79 -2.47 -3.63
N ALA A 251 -22.55 -2.52 -3.15
CA ALA A 251 -21.89 -1.46 -2.40
C ALA A 251 -21.85 -0.14 -3.18
N THR A 252 -22.53 0.89 -2.71
CA THR A 252 -22.68 2.21 -3.33
C THR A 252 -21.53 3.17 -3.04
N THR A 253 -20.61 2.80 -2.14
CA THR A 253 -19.43 3.57 -1.77
C THR A 253 -18.20 2.68 -1.62
N GLU A 254 -17.01 3.28 -1.68
CA GLU A 254 -15.74 2.60 -1.46
C GLU A 254 -15.69 2.00 -0.04
N SER A 255 -16.31 2.66 0.94
CA SER A 255 -16.45 2.17 2.31
C SER A 255 -17.23 0.87 2.40
N GLU A 256 -18.36 0.77 1.70
CA GLU A 256 -19.17 -0.44 1.68
C GLU A 256 -18.43 -1.59 1.01
N VAL A 257 -17.61 -1.32 -0.01
CA VAL A 257 -16.76 -2.34 -0.64
C VAL A 257 -15.71 -2.85 0.34
N VAL A 258 -15.01 -1.96 1.04
CA VAL A 258 -14.00 -2.35 2.04
C VAL A 258 -14.65 -3.10 3.21
N ALA A 259 -15.82 -2.66 3.68
CA ALA A 259 -16.58 -3.36 4.72
C ALA A 259 -16.95 -4.80 4.30
N ALA A 260 -17.40 -4.99 3.05
CA ALA A 260 -17.74 -6.30 2.51
C ALA A 260 -16.53 -7.26 2.49
N LEU A 261 -15.33 -6.75 2.19
CA LEU A 261 -14.10 -7.53 2.24
C LEU A 261 -13.69 -7.85 3.69
N GLN A 262 -13.73 -6.86 4.58
CA GLN A 262 -13.36 -7.03 5.99
C GLN A 262 -14.26 -8.03 6.70
N ALA A 263 -15.56 -8.09 6.36
CA ALA A 263 -16.49 -9.10 6.89
C ALA A 263 -16.08 -10.54 6.57
N ALA A 264 -15.28 -10.74 5.52
CA ALA A 264 -14.69 -12.03 5.15
C ALA A 264 -13.21 -12.17 5.56
N GLY A 265 -12.69 -11.25 6.38
CA GLY A 265 -11.29 -11.23 6.80
C GLY A 265 -10.32 -10.85 5.68
N LEU A 266 -10.79 -10.16 4.63
CA LEU A 266 -9.98 -9.74 3.49
C LEU A 266 -9.59 -8.27 3.62
N GLU A 267 -8.35 -7.96 3.25
CA GLU A 267 -7.83 -6.60 3.19
C GLU A 267 -7.91 -6.05 1.75
N PHE A 268 -8.36 -4.81 1.61
CA PHE A 268 -8.33 -4.14 0.32
C PHE A 268 -6.94 -3.55 0.06
N VAL A 269 -6.33 -3.95 -1.05
CA VAL A 269 -5.09 -3.35 -1.55
C VAL A 269 -5.18 -3.17 -3.07
N LEU A 270 -4.95 -1.93 -3.51
CA LEU A 270 -4.74 -1.59 -4.90
C LEU A 270 -3.23 -1.48 -5.17
N PRO A 271 -2.65 -2.36 -6.01
CA PRO A 271 -1.25 -2.23 -6.37
C PRO A 271 -1.00 -0.90 -7.10
N PRO A 272 0.24 -0.35 -7.05
CA PRO A 272 0.59 0.80 -7.88
C PRO A 272 0.31 0.47 -9.36
N GLY A 273 -0.24 1.43 -10.09
CA GLY A 273 -0.48 1.27 -11.52
C GLY A 273 0.82 1.01 -12.30
N PRO A 274 0.72 0.45 -13.51
CA PRO A 274 1.85 0.36 -14.44
C PRO A 274 2.40 1.74 -14.83
#